data_AF-A0A813SRP2-F1
#
_entry.id   AF-A0A813SRP2-F1
#
_cell.length_a   1.000
_cell.length_b   1.000
_cell.length_c   1.000
_cell.angle_alpha   90.00
_cell.angle_beta   90.00
_cell.angle_gamma   90.00
#
_symmetry.space_group_name_H-M   'P 1'
#
loop_
_entity.id
_entity.type
_entity.pdbx_description
1 polymer ?
#
loop_
_entity_poly.entity_id
_entity_poly.type
_entity_poly.pdbx_seq_one_letter_code
_entity_poly.pdbx_strand_id
1 'polypeptide(L)'
;MDNREFYIPDVPPFPLENSSKIIITQLSEETSIQTWPPGFSTGNDIITHTFYEEVYLLDGSITDLSLNKTFGKGYHAWRNPQMKHGPYQADQNLGCQMLVIVRQSDYRSNV
;
A
#
# COMPACT_ATOMS: atom_id res chain seq x y z
N MET A 1 -16.68 14.72 -19.60
CA MET A 1 -15.69 14.77 -18.50
C MET A 1 -15.04 16.13 -18.56
N ASP A 2 -14.93 16.83 -17.43
CA ASP A 2 -14.27 18.13 -17.34
C ASP A 2 -12.74 17.89 -17.42
N ASN A 3 -12.10 18.40 -18.48
CA ASN A 3 -10.68 18.19 -18.75
C ASN A 3 -9.83 19.10 -17.85
N ARG A 4 -9.52 18.63 -16.64
CA ARG A 4 -8.65 19.32 -15.67
C ARG A 4 -7.33 18.55 -15.54
N GLU A 5 -6.22 19.28 -15.55
CA GLU A 5 -4.86 18.71 -15.37
C GLU A 5 -4.64 18.18 -13.95
N PHE A 6 -5.29 18.80 -12.95
CA PHE A 6 -5.21 18.42 -11.56
C PHE A 6 -6.61 18.16 -11.00
N TYR A 7 -6.75 17.04 -10.28
CA TYR A 7 -7.97 16.67 -9.59
C TYR A 7 -7.75 16.83 -8.09
N ILE A 8 -8.74 17.41 -7.40
CA ILE A 8 -8.81 17.32 -5.94
C ILE A 8 -9.20 15.87 -5.65
N PRO A 9 -8.37 15.10 -4.95
CA PRO A 9 -8.69 13.70 -4.71
C PRO A 9 -9.87 13.60 -3.76
N ASP A 10 -10.88 12.82 -4.15
CA ASP A 10 -11.80 12.25 -3.16
C ASP A 10 -10.97 11.29 -2.31
N VAL A 11 -10.90 11.55 -1.01
CA VAL A 11 -10.09 10.77 -0.06
C VAL A 11 -11.02 9.83 0.71
N PRO A 12 -11.32 8.62 0.20
CA PRO A 12 -12.04 7.64 0.97
C PRO A 12 -11.20 7.22 2.19
N PRO A 13 -11.83 6.99 3.35
CA PRO A 13 -11.17 6.29 4.44
C PRO A 13 -10.73 4.90 3.95
N PHE A 14 -9.44 4.59 4.15
CA PHE A 14 -8.90 3.24 4.03
C PHE A 14 -9.28 2.48 5.33
N PRO A 15 -9.23 1.13 5.45
CA PRO A 15 -10.14 0.36 6.32
C PRO A 15 -9.97 0.53 7.85
N LEU A 16 -9.24 1.55 8.33
CA LEU A 16 -9.11 1.94 9.74
C LEU A 16 -9.20 3.48 9.90
N GLU A 17 -9.67 3.92 11.07
CA GLU A 17 -9.73 5.34 11.45
C GLU A 17 -8.40 6.06 11.17
N ASN A 18 -8.47 7.23 10.55
CA ASN A 18 -7.33 8.10 10.20
C ASN A 18 -6.35 7.56 9.15
N SER A 19 -6.63 6.40 8.54
CA SER A 19 -5.93 5.97 7.31
C SER A 19 -6.65 6.48 6.06
N SER A 20 -5.90 6.81 5.02
CA SER A 20 -6.46 7.33 3.77
C SER A 20 -5.83 6.69 2.55
N LYS A 21 -6.61 6.60 1.48
CA LYS A 21 -6.13 6.13 0.17
C LYS A 21 -6.65 7.05 -0.93
N ILE A 22 -5.74 7.73 -1.61
CA ILE A 22 -6.05 8.57 -2.77
C ILE A 22 -5.82 7.73 -4.03
N ILE A 23 -6.86 7.48 -4.81
CA ILE A 23 -6.73 6.74 -6.06
C ILE A 23 -6.43 7.72 -7.21
N ILE A 24 -5.31 7.49 -7.90
CA ILE A 24 -4.83 8.28 -9.03
C ILE A 24 -5.37 7.71 -10.35
N THR A 25 -5.48 6.38 -10.47
CA THR A 25 -6.03 5.70 -11.66
C THR A 25 -7.02 4.61 -11.28
N GLN A 26 -8.09 4.45 -12.07
CA GLN A 26 -9.11 3.40 -11.88
C GLN A 26 -9.37 2.64 -13.20
N LEU A 27 -8.36 1.92 -13.69
CA LEU A 27 -8.51 0.97 -14.79
C LEU A 27 -8.34 -0.47 -14.25
N SER A 28 -7.92 -1.42 -15.09
CA SER A 28 -7.45 -2.74 -14.62
C SER A 28 -6.20 -2.65 -13.71
N GLU A 29 -5.63 -1.45 -13.61
CA GLU A 29 -4.52 -1.06 -12.76
C GLU A 29 -4.95 0.10 -11.86
N GLU A 30 -4.58 0.02 -10.59
CA GLU A 30 -4.81 1.05 -9.60
C GLU A 30 -3.47 1.63 -9.14
N THR A 31 -3.28 2.92 -9.34
CA THR A 31 -2.20 3.68 -8.71
C THR A 31 -2.81 4.50 -7.59
N SER A 32 -2.26 4.45 -6.39
CA SER A 32 -2.78 5.18 -5.24
C SER A 32 -1.69 5.67 -4.29
N ILE A 33 -2.01 6.69 -3.50
CA ILE A 33 -1.23 7.07 -2.32
C ILE A 33 -1.97 6.54 -1.09
N GLN A 34 -1.32 5.70 -0.30
CA GLN A 34 -1.82 5.26 0.99
C GLN A 34 -1.10 6.00 2.12
N THR A 35 -1.86 6.48 3.10
CA THR A 35 -1.34 7.08 4.33
C THR A 35 -1.80 6.25 5.52
N TRP A 36 -0.85 5.70 6.26
CA TRP A 36 -1.06 4.99 7.51
C TRP A 36 -0.71 5.94 8.66
N PRO A 37 -1.62 6.15 9.64
CA PRO A 37 -1.34 7.01 10.77
C PRO A 37 -0.24 6.44 11.66
N PRO A 38 0.34 7.27 12.56
CA PRO A 38 1.32 6.80 13.54
C PRO A 38 0.81 5.60 14.34
N GLY A 39 1.64 4.57 14.46
CA GLY A 39 1.29 3.36 15.19
C GLY A 39 0.30 2.41 14.49
N PHE A 40 -0.10 2.69 13.24
CA PHE A 40 -0.94 1.77 12.46
C PHE A 40 -0.32 0.37 12.36
N SER A 41 -1.14 -0.66 12.50
CA SER A 41 -0.75 -2.07 12.40
C SER A 41 -1.66 -2.81 11.44
N THR A 42 -1.09 -3.72 10.64
CA THR A 42 -1.88 -4.67 9.84
C THR A 42 -2.34 -5.89 10.65
N GLY A 43 -2.22 -5.86 11.97
CA GLY A 43 -2.49 -7.00 12.84
C GLY A 43 -1.30 -7.96 12.95
N ASN A 44 -1.58 -9.21 13.32
CA ASN A 44 -0.55 -10.24 13.56
C ASN A 44 -0.43 -11.26 12.42
N ASP A 45 -1.32 -11.20 11.43
CA ASP A 45 -1.40 -12.20 10.38
C ASP A 45 -0.48 -11.87 9.20
N ILE A 46 0.09 -12.92 8.60
CA ILE A 46 0.84 -12.80 7.34
C ILE A 46 -0.11 -12.37 6.23
N ILE A 47 0.29 -11.36 5.48
CA ILE A 47 -0.50 -10.82 4.37
C ILE A 47 -0.17 -11.58 3.09
N THR A 48 -1.21 -11.81 2.28
CA THR A 48 -1.09 -12.37 0.92
C THR A 48 -2.25 -11.89 0.04
N HIS A 49 -2.01 -11.76 -1.26
CA HIS A 49 -3.01 -11.30 -2.23
C HIS A 49 -2.81 -11.96 -3.60
N THR A 50 -3.83 -11.93 -4.46
CA THR A 50 -3.83 -12.56 -5.79
C THR A 50 -3.35 -11.64 -6.93
N PHE A 51 -3.09 -10.37 -6.66
CA PHE A 51 -2.61 -9.38 -7.64
C PHE A 51 -1.11 -9.09 -7.50
N TYR A 52 -0.53 -8.36 -8.45
CA TYR A 52 0.81 -7.79 -8.31
C TYR A 52 0.73 -6.47 -7.56
N GLU A 53 1.66 -6.23 -6.64
CA GLU A 53 1.76 -4.98 -5.90
C GLU A 53 3.19 -4.42 -5.94
N GLU A 54 3.30 -3.15 -6.28
CA GLU A 54 4.53 -2.35 -6.15
C GLU A 54 4.31 -1.26 -5.12
N VAL A 55 5.27 -1.09 -4.23
CA VAL A 55 5.23 -0.09 -3.16
C VAL A 55 6.50 0.73 -3.18
N TYR A 56 6.37 2.06 -3.07
CA TYR A 56 7.48 2.98 -2.82
C TYR A 56 7.16 3.86 -1.60
N LEU A 57 8.05 3.87 -0.60
CA LEU A 57 7.84 4.62 0.63
C LEU A 57 8.21 6.10 0.42
N LEU A 58 7.22 6.98 0.48
CA LEU A 58 7.34 8.41 0.24
C LEU A 58 7.81 9.16 1.50
N ASP A 59 7.27 8.77 2.65
CA ASP A 59 7.63 9.32 3.95
C ASP A 59 7.33 8.36 5.10
N GLY A 60 7.94 8.60 6.26
CA GLY A 60 7.80 7.72 7.43
C GLY A 60 8.48 6.36 7.25
N SER A 61 7.99 5.36 8.00
CA SER A 61 8.55 4.01 7.96
C SER A 61 7.53 2.91 8.31
N ILE A 62 7.81 1.69 7.86
CA ILE A 62 7.12 0.47 8.27
C ILE A 62 8.14 -0.57 8.75
N THR A 63 7.79 -1.30 9.80
CA THR A 63 8.56 -2.45 10.30
C THR A 63 7.85 -3.73 9.88
N ASP A 64 8.53 -4.57 9.11
CA ASP A 64 8.10 -5.95 8.88
C ASP A 64 8.43 -6.77 10.13
N LEU A 65 7.39 -7.24 10.82
CA LEU A 65 7.53 -7.97 12.07
C LEU A 65 8.02 -9.40 11.85
N SER A 66 7.79 -9.99 10.67
CA SER A 66 8.30 -11.32 10.34
C SER A 66 9.82 -11.31 10.10
N LEU A 67 10.34 -10.19 9.59
CA LEU A 67 11.77 -9.99 9.34
C LEU A 67 12.48 -9.25 10.47
N ASN A 68 11.73 -8.69 11.43
CA ASN A 68 12.21 -7.75 12.43
C ASN A 68 13.08 -6.63 11.81
N LYS A 69 12.56 -6.01 10.75
CA LYS A 69 13.29 -5.02 9.96
C LYS A 69 12.42 -3.83 9.59
N THR A 70 12.98 -2.63 9.76
CA THR A 70 12.34 -1.37 9.40
C THR A 70 12.79 -0.88 8.03
N PHE A 71 11.84 -0.40 7.24
CA PHE A 71 12.03 0.19 5.92
C PHE A 71 11.45 1.60 5.93
N GLY A 72 12.20 2.58 5.44
CA GLY A 72 11.82 3.99 5.47
C GLY A 72 11.72 4.61 4.08
N LYS A 73 11.65 5.94 4.03
CA LYS A 73 11.65 6.73 2.79
C LYS A 73 12.70 6.25 1.77
N GLY A 74 12.27 6.08 0.51
CA GLY A 74 13.12 5.64 -0.60
C GLY A 74 13.25 4.13 -0.77
N TYR A 75 12.80 3.34 0.21
CA TYR A 75 12.71 1.90 0.05
C TYR A 75 11.50 1.53 -0.83
N HIS A 76 11.62 0.42 -1.53
CA HIS A 76 10.57 -0.11 -2.39
C HIS A 76 10.41 -1.62 -2.22
N ALA A 77 9.24 -2.12 -2.59
CA ALA A 77 8.93 -3.53 -2.64
C ALA A 77 8.19 -3.87 -3.93
N TRP A 78 8.43 -5.08 -4.44
CA TRP A 78 7.66 -5.70 -5.50
C TRP A 78 7.16 -7.04 -4.99
N ARG A 79 5.84 -7.26 -5.06
CA ARG A 79 5.17 -8.43 -4.49
C ARG A 79 4.36 -9.12 -5.57
N ASN A 80 4.76 -10.34 -5.92
CA ASN A 80 4.01 -11.18 -6.83
C ASN A 80 2.77 -11.78 -6.15
N PRO A 81 1.77 -12.26 -6.92
CA PRO A 81 0.64 -13.01 -6.38
C PRO A 81 1.10 -14.12 -5.43
N GLN A 82 0.38 -14.26 -4.32
CA GLN A 82 0.58 -15.22 -3.23
C GLN A 82 1.86 -15.03 -2.40
N MET A 83 2.67 -14.00 -2.67
CA MET A 83 3.85 -13.70 -1.86
C MET A 83 3.43 -13.34 -0.42
N LYS A 84 3.96 -14.09 0.54
CA LYS A 84 3.80 -13.82 1.98
C LYS A 84 4.66 -12.62 2.39
N HIS A 85 4.09 -11.70 3.14
CA HIS A 85 4.80 -10.50 3.61
C HIS A 85 4.14 -9.88 4.84
N GLY A 86 4.84 -8.98 5.54
CA GLY A 86 4.38 -8.43 6.82
C GLY A 86 4.24 -9.51 7.89
N PRO A 87 3.42 -9.30 8.95
CA PRO A 87 2.64 -8.09 9.22
C PRO A 87 3.52 -6.85 9.42
N TYR A 88 2.92 -5.67 9.24
CA TYR A 88 3.62 -4.40 9.34
C TYR A 88 3.15 -3.56 10.52
N GLN A 89 4.11 -2.83 11.09
CA GLN A 89 3.89 -1.78 12.07
C GLN A 89 4.43 -0.46 11.51
N ALA A 90 3.58 0.54 11.35
CA ALA A 90 4.00 1.88 10.96
C ALA A 90 4.77 2.57 12.10
N ASP A 91 5.60 3.55 11.73
CA ASP A 91 6.31 4.42 12.67
C ASP A 91 5.38 4.97 13.75
N GLN A 92 5.84 5.01 14.99
CA GLN A 92 5.02 5.41 16.14
C GLN A 92 4.71 6.91 16.21
N ASN A 93 5.50 7.75 15.55
CA ASN A 93 5.37 9.21 15.61
C ASN A 93 4.86 9.80 14.29
N LEU A 94 5.36 9.31 13.16
CA LEU A 94 5.07 9.86 11.83
C LEU A 94 4.07 9.02 11.02
N GLY A 95 3.97 7.72 11.30
CA GLY A 95 3.24 6.78 10.45
C GLY A 95 4.01 6.45 9.17
N CYS A 96 3.29 6.21 8.07
CA CYS A 96 3.91 5.97 6.77
C CYS A 96 3.03 6.45 5.63
N GLN A 97 3.66 7.07 4.62
CA GLN A 97 3.03 7.38 3.35
C GLN A 97 3.73 6.62 2.23
N MET A 98 2.95 6.03 1.33
CA MET A 98 3.46 5.17 0.27
C MET A 98 2.68 5.34 -1.03
N LEU A 99 3.40 5.31 -2.14
CA LEU A 99 2.83 5.06 -3.47
C LEU A 99 2.62 3.55 -3.61
N VAL A 100 1.41 3.16 -3.98
CA VAL A 100 1.02 1.77 -4.19
C VAL A 100 0.46 1.61 -5.59
N ILE A 101 1.03 0.69 -6.35
CA ILE A 101 0.54 0.32 -7.68
C ILE A 101 0.09 -1.14 -7.60
N VAL A 102 -1.18 -1.37 -7.85
CA VAL A 102 -1.78 -2.69 -7.93
C VAL A 102 -2.13 -2.99 -9.38
N ARG A 103 -1.66 -4.14 -9.88
CA ARG A 103 -2.07 -4.68 -11.18
C ARG A 103 -2.76 -6.01 -10.98
N GLN A 104 -3.98 -6.12 -11.49
CA GLN A 104 -4.69 -7.40 -11.47
C GLN A 104 -3.85 -8.45 -12.19
N SER A 105 -3.72 -9.63 -11.59
CA SER A 105 -3.11 -10.74 -12.30
C SER A 105 -4.15 -11.35 -13.21
N ASP A 106 -3.83 -11.50 -14.49
CA ASP A 106 -4.54 -12.44 -15.37
C ASP A 106 -4.14 -13.88 -15.02
N TYR A 107 -3.92 -14.21 -13.73
CA TYR A 107 -3.53 -15.55 -13.30
C TYR A 107 -4.70 -16.50 -13.53
N ARG A 108 -4.89 -16.89 -14.80
CA ARG A 108 -5.60 -18.07 -15.22
C ARG A 108 -4.79 -19.20 -14.67
N SER A 109 -5.33 -19.84 -13.64
CA SER A 109 -4.84 -21.12 -13.18
C SER A 109 -4.83 -22.05 -14.39
N ASN A 110 -3.65 -22.31 -14.96
CA ASN A 110 -3.46 -23.45 -15.85
C ASN A 110 -3.56 -24.70 -14.96
N VAL A 111 -4.79 -25.13 -14.69
CA VAL A 111 -5.12 -26.46 -14.17
C VAL A 111 -6.08 -27.09 -15.14
#